data_AF-A0A937W4G1-F1
#
_entry.id   AF-A0A937W4G1-F1
#
_cell.length_a   1.000
_cell.length_b   1.000
_cell.length_c   1.000
_cell.angle_alpha   90.00
_cell.angle_beta   90.00
_cell.angle_gamma   90.00
#
_symmetry.space_group_name_H-M   'P 1'
#
loop_
_entity.id
_entity.type
_entity.pdbx_description
1 polymer ?
#
loop_
_entity_poly.entity_id
_entity_poly.type
_entity_poly.pdbx_seq_one_letter_code
_entity_poly.pdbx_strand_id
1 'polypeptide(L)'
;MVRIRAQHRVLGAVLTVVLSCLLQRPCALAHHGGLGIEGDLVQWALKVDQWQEEGIAEGHRIKFLSYPRQPVLGGSTRLVFEIQSTATGQYVTGLTAQLDIRTPDGTQRLVPLPEITGVTAYYEGTVTFEQEGEHTLTWHSTAGNVPFSTTFRKTVSRSPLTGDWPTLLGYSTVAAAFLVTWVGLVLSVQRRFATAWR
;
A
#
# COMPACT_ATOMS: atom_id res chain seq x y z
N MET A 1 15.50 39.92 32.57
CA MET A 1 14.33 39.93 31.66
C MET A 1 14.66 39.48 30.22
N VAL A 2 15.71 38.65 29.99
CA VAL A 2 16.23 38.33 28.64
C VAL A 2 16.03 36.85 28.23
N ARG A 3 15.86 35.92 29.19
CA ARG A 3 15.79 34.48 28.92
C ARG A 3 14.51 33.99 28.23
N ILE A 4 13.37 34.66 28.45
CA ILE A 4 12.05 34.21 27.94
C ILE A 4 11.90 34.48 26.42
N ARG A 5 12.54 35.54 25.89
CA ARG A 5 12.49 35.86 24.44
C ARG A 5 13.27 34.87 23.58
N ALA A 6 14.29 34.21 24.13
CA ALA A 6 15.09 33.24 23.38
C ALA A 6 14.34 31.90 23.17
N GLN A 7 13.60 31.42 24.17
CA GLN A 7 12.83 30.16 24.06
C GLN A 7 11.68 30.24 23.03
N HIS A 8 11.02 31.40 22.91
CA HIS A 8 9.96 31.59 21.91
C HIS A 8 10.48 31.60 20.46
N ARG A 9 11.72 32.08 20.24
CA ARG A 9 12.34 32.09 18.90
C ARG A 9 12.77 30.70 18.44
N VAL A 10 13.25 29.86 19.37
CA VAL A 10 13.63 28.48 19.08
C VAL A 10 12.41 27.61 18.80
N LEU A 11 11.33 27.75 19.58
CA LEU A 11 10.08 27.02 19.34
C LEU A 11 9.43 27.39 17.99
N GLY A 12 9.43 28.69 17.66
CA GLY A 12 8.92 29.18 16.38
C GLY A 12 9.74 28.64 15.19
N ALA A 13 11.07 28.67 15.29
CA ALA A 13 11.95 28.15 14.24
C ALA A 13 11.80 26.64 14.04
N VAL A 14 11.67 25.85 15.12
CA VAL A 14 11.42 24.40 15.01
C VAL A 14 10.06 24.11 14.37
N LEU A 15 9.02 24.86 14.74
CA LEU A 15 7.69 24.71 14.14
C LEU A 15 7.71 25.04 12.64
N THR A 16 8.41 26.10 12.23
CA THR A 16 8.52 26.48 10.82
C THR A 16 9.31 25.44 10.02
N VAL A 17 10.39 24.88 10.58
CA VAL A 17 11.17 23.83 9.89
C VAL A 17 10.36 22.54 9.74
N VAL A 18 9.64 22.12 10.79
CA VAL A 18 8.76 20.93 10.72
C VAL A 18 7.62 21.15 9.71
N LEU A 19 7.01 22.35 9.69
CA LEU A 19 5.94 22.68 8.73
C LEU A 19 6.49 22.75 7.29
N SER A 20 7.72 23.22 7.11
CA SER A 20 8.40 23.26 5.80
C SER A 20 8.72 21.86 5.28
N CYS A 21 9.17 20.95 6.15
CA CYS A 21 9.39 19.54 5.79
C CYS A 21 8.08 18.81 5.49
N LEU A 22 6.96 19.16 6.14
CA LEU A 22 5.64 18.60 5.86
C LEU A 22 5.01 19.14 4.56
N LEU A 23 5.40 20.33 4.10
CA LEU A 23 4.93 20.95 2.86
C LEU A 23 5.76 20.56 1.62
N GLN A 24 6.90 19.89 1.81
CA GLN A 24 7.64 19.25 0.71
C GLN A 24 6.85 18.04 0.24
N ARG A 25 5.98 18.26 -0.76
CA ARG A 25 5.20 17.21 -1.42
C ARG A 25 6.17 16.16 -2.00
N PRO A 26 6.20 14.90 -1.53
CA PRO A 26 6.50 13.85 -2.47
C PRO A 26 5.37 13.88 -3.50
N CYS A 27 5.71 13.85 -4.79
CA CYS A 27 4.76 13.48 -5.83
C CYS A 27 4.39 12.01 -5.61
N ALA A 28 3.57 11.74 -4.59
CA ALA A 28 2.97 10.44 -4.38
C ALA A 28 1.69 10.43 -5.21
N LEU A 29 1.73 9.71 -6.33
CA LEU A 29 0.53 9.30 -7.04
C LEU A 29 -0.29 8.45 -6.08
N ALA A 30 -1.29 9.05 -5.42
CA ALA A 30 -2.26 8.32 -4.65
C ALA A 30 -3.21 7.63 -5.63
N HIS A 31 -2.92 6.38 -5.97
CA HIS A 31 -3.86 5.54 -6.73
C HIS A 31 -5.04 5.16 -5.84
N HIS A 32 -6.24 5.42 -6.36
CA HIS A 32 -7.51 5.30 -5.64
C HIS A 32 -7.88 3.82 -5.41
N GLY A 33 -7.96 3.39 -4.15
CA GLY A 33 -8.55 2.11 -3.76
C GLY A 33 -10.04 2.28 -3.45
N GLY A 34 -10.89 1.54 -4.15
CA GLY A 34 -12.35 1.59 -3.99
C GLY A 34 -12.82 1.15 -2.60
N LEU A 35 -13.67 1.96 -1.97
CA LEU A 35 -14.37 1.63 -0.72
C LEU A 35 -15.50 0.63 -0.99
N GLY A 36 -15.27 -0.65 -0.66
CA GLY A 36 -16.32 -1.66 -0.54
C GLY A 36 -16.80 -1.77 0.90
N ILE A 37 -18.05 -1.39 1.18
CA ILE A 37 -18.67 -1.48 2.50
C ILE A 37 -19.29 -2.88 2.65
N GLU A 38 -18.70 -3.75 3.49
CA GLU A 38 -19.37 -4.77 4.33
C GLU A 38 -18.37 -5.75 4.99
N GLY A 39 -18.52 -5.96 6.32
CA GLY A 39 -18.01 -7.12 7.10
C GLY A 39 -16.66 -6.97 7.83
N ASP A 40 -16.65 -7.21 9.15
CA ASP A 40 -15.56 -7.46 10.14
C ASP A 40 -14.19 -6.72 10.00
N LEU A 41 -13.81 -5.97 11.04
CA LEU A 41 -12.64 -5.07 11.11
C LEU A 41 -11.28 -5.76 10.85
N VAL A 42 -11.16 -7.05 11.17
CA VAL A 42 -9.93 -7.83 10.91
C VAL A 42 -9.80 -8.21 9.43
N GLN A 43 -10.93 -8.49 8.76
CA GLN A 43 -10.97 -8.65 7.30
C GLN A 43 -10.81 -7.32 6.57
N TRP A 44 -11.24 -6.20 7.18
CA TRP A 44 -10.96 -4.85 6.68
C TRP A 44 -9.48 -4.52 6.66
N ALA A 45 -8.75 -4.79 7.75
CA ALA A 45 -7.30 -4.52 7.78
C ALA A 45 -6.56 -5.24 6.63
N LEU A 46 -7.00 -6.46 6.29
CA LEU A 46 -6.48 -7.24 5.15
C LEU A 46 -6.95 -6.72 3.78
N LYS A 47 -8.15 -6.12 3.67
CA LYS A 47 -8.64 -5.47 2.44
C LYS A 47 -7.99 -4.10 2.20
N VAL A 48 -7.59 -3.39 3.26
CA VAL A 48 -7.07 -2.01 3.19
C VAL A 48 -5.57 -2.02 2.87
N ASP A 49 -4.83 -3.06 3.31
CA ASP A 49 -3.43 -3.24 2.94
C ASP A 49 -3.28 -3.96 1.60
N GLN A 50 -3.71 -3.27 0.55
CA GLN A 50 -3.69 -3.75 -0.82
C GLN A 50 -2.61 -3.00 -1.61
N TRP A 51 -1.88 -3.74 -2.44
CA TRP A 51 -1.08 -3.19 -3.53
C TRP A 51 -1.75 -3.51 -4.87
N GLN A 52 -1.66 -2.59 -5.83
CA GLN A 52 -2.22 -2.76 -7.16
C GLN A 52 -1.26 -2.29 -8.25
N GLU A 53 -1.19 -3.05 -9.34
CA GLU A 53 -0.54 -2.65 -10.60
C GLU A 53 -1.43 -3.09 -11.78
N GLU A 54 -1.33 -2.40 -12.92
CA GLU A 54 -2.09 -2.73 -14.13
C GLU A 54 -1.15 -2.95 -15.32
N GLY A 55 -1.42 -4.00 -16.09
CA GLY A 55 -0.77 -4.32 -17.35
C GLY A 55 -1.79 -4.41 -18.47
N ILE A 56 -1.34 -4.24 -19.71
CA ILE A 56 -2.16 -4.42 -20.91
C ILE A 56 -1.45 -5.38 -21.86
N ALA A 57 -2.16 -6.39 -22.37
CA ALA A 57 -1.64 -7.36 -23.32
C ALA A 57 -2.77 -7.89 -24.22
N GLU A 58 -2.53 -7.95 -25.53
CA GLU A 58 -3.46 -8.55 -26.52
C GLU A 58 -4.93 -8.12 -26.36
N GLY A 59 -5.18 -6.83 -26.16
CA GLY A 59 -6.55 -6.30 -25.99
C GLY A 59 -7.20 -6.60 -24.62
N HIS A 60 -6.41 -7.02 -23.63
CA HIS A 60 -6.85 -7.26 -22.26
C HIS A 60 -6.14 -6.31 -21.30
N ARG A 61 -6.88 -5.74 -20.35
CA ARG A 61 -6.34 -5.10 -19.15
C ARG A 61 -6.28 -6.15 -18.04
N ILE A 62 -5.12 -6.29 -17.42
CA ILE A 62 -4.85 -7.20 -16.32
C ILE A 62 -4.53 -6.35 -15.11
N LYS A 63 -5.41 -6.37 -14.12
CA LYS A 63 -5.22 -5.66 -12.85
C LYS A 63 -4.73 -6.66 -11.82
N PHE A 64 -3.50 -6.49 -11.36
CA PHE A 64 -2.87 -7.34 -10.35
C PHE A 64 -3.00 -6.70 -8.97
N LEU A 65 -3.44 -7.50 -8.00
CA LEU A 65 -3.65 -7.12 -6.60
C LEU A 65 -2.88 -8.08 -5.69
N SER A 66 -2.23 -7.55 -4.67
CA SER A 66 -1.50 -8.33 -3.66
C SER A 66 -1.99 -7.99 -2.26
N TYR A 67 -2.19 -9.03 -1.46
CA TYR A 67 -2.55 -8.94 -0.04
C TYR A 67 -1.63 -9.85 0.80
N PRO A 68 -0.86 -9.30 1.75
CA PRO A 68 -0.72 -7.88 2.06
C PRO A 68 -0.09 -7.07 0.91
N ARG A 69 -0.12 -5.73 1.05
CA ARG A 69 0.53 -4.82 0.11
C ARG A 69 2.01 -5.11 0.05
N GLN A 70 2.62 -5.36 1.20
CA GLN A 70 4.02 -5.73 1.31
C GLN A 70 4.14 -7.21 1.73
N PRO A 71 4.51 -8.11 0.82
CA PRO A 71 4.84 -9.49 1.17
C PRO A 71 6.01 -9.54 2.16
N VAL A 72 5.81 -10.33 3.22
CA VAL A 72 6.85 -10.66 4.19
C VAL A 72 7.41 -12.04 3.87
N LEU A 73 8.74 -12.18 3.93
CA LEU A 73 9.43 -13.45 3.71
C LEU A 73 8.84 -14.56 4.59
N GLY A 74 8.52 -15.72 3.98
CA GLY A 74 7.89 -16.85 4.68
C GLY A 74 6.42 -16.64 5.05
N GLY A 75 5.86 -15.46 4.80
CA GLY A 75 4.45 -15.15 4.96
C GLY A 75 3.62 -15.56 3.75
N SER A 76 2.36 -15.94 4.02
CA SER A 76 1.38 -16.19 2.98
C SER A 76 0.93 -14.87 2.33
N THR A 77 1.00 -14.80 1.00
CA THR A 77 0.53 -13.67 0.21
C THR A 77 -0.53 -14.15 -0.77
N ARG A 78 -1.71 -13.53 -0.73
CA ARG A 78 -2.78 -13.75 -1.71
C ARG A 78 -2.57 -12.82 -2.89
N LEU A 79 -2.50 -13.40 -4.09
CA LEU A 79 -2.37 -12.70 -5.36
C LEU A 79 -3.69 -12.85 -6.12
N VAL A 80 -4.21 -11.74 -6.64
CA VAL A 80 -5.48 -11.71 -7.38
C VAL A 80 -5.27 -10.95 -8.68
N PHE A 81 -5.85 -11.47 -9.76
CA PHE A 81 -5.81 -10.86 -11.09
C PHE A 81 -7.23 -10.67 -11.59
N GLU A 82 -7.57 -9.45 -11.99
CA GLU A 82 -8.83 -9.13 -12.67
C GLU A 82 -8.58 -8.89 -14.15
N ILE A 83 -9.34 -9.55 -15.01
CA ILE A 83 -9.15 -9.46 -16.47
C ILE A 83 -10.35 -8.76 -17.11
N GLN A 84 -10.07 -7.73 -17.91
CA GLN A 84 -11.08 -7.02 -18.69
C GLN A 84 -10.66 -6.86 -20.14
N SER A 85 -11.61 -6.90 -21.07
CA SER A 85 -11.36 -6.49 -22.45
C SER A 85 -11.13 -4.99 -22.51
N THR A 86 -10.09 -4.54 -23.19
CA THR A 86 -9.87 -3.11 -23.43
C THR A 86 -10.84 -2.53 -24.45
N ALA A 87 -11.41 -3.37 -25.33
CA ALA A 87 -12.37 -2.94 -26.34
C ALA A 87 -13.76 -2.68 -25.76
N THR A 88 -14.22 -3.53 -24.82
CA THR A 88 -15.59 -3.45 -24.28
C THR A 88 -15.64 -3.01 -22.82
N GLY A 89 -14.52 -3.04 -22.09
CA GLY A 89 -14.47 -2.85 -20.64
C GLY A 89 -15.07 -3.99 -19.83
N GLN A 90 -15.57 -5.05 -20.47
CA GLN A 90 -16.21 -6.17 -19.80
C GLN A 90 -15.18 -7.14 -19.22
N TYR A 91 -15.55 -7.76 -18.10
CA TYR A 91 -14.78 -8.81 -17.46
C TYR A 91 -14.70 -10.07 -18.33
N VAL A 92 -13.52 -10.70 -18.38
CA VAL A 92 -13.26 -11.90 -19.20
C VAL A 92 -13.08 -13.13 -18.32
N THR A 93 -14.02 -14.07 -18.42
CA THR A 93 -14.11 -15.28 -17.60
C THR A 93 -13.70 -16.53 -18.37
N GLY A 94 -13.56 -17.65 -17.67
CA GLY A 94 -13.31 -18.97 -18.24
C GLY A 94 -11.90 -19.15 -18.82
N LEU A 95 -10.96 -18.28 -18.45
CA LEU A 95 -9.59 -18.39 -18.93
C LEU A 95 -8.81 -19.45 -18.15
N THR A 96 -7.87 -20.11 -18.81
CA THR A 96 -6.84 -20.90 -18.12
C THR A 96 -5.67 -19.99 -17.80
N ALA A 97 -5.48 -19.66 -16.52
CA ALA A 97 -4.42 -18.76 -16.08
C ALA A 97 -3.34 -19.46 -15.25
N GLN A 98 -2.09 -19.04 -15.45
CA GLN A 98 -0.92 -19.47 -14.70
C GLN A 98 -0.04 -18.26 -14.37
N LEU A 99 0.74 -18.38 -13.30
CA LEU A 99 1.70 -17.38 -12.88
C LEU A 99 3.10 -17.99 -12.89
N ASP A 100 4.01 -17.46 -13.69
CA ASP A 100 5.44 -17.70 -13.55
C ASP A 100 6.02 -16.70 -12.55
N ILE A 101 6.56 -17.22 -11.45
CA ILE A 101 7.21 -16.45 -10.40
C ILE A 101 8.71 -16.66 -10.55
N ARG A 102 9.41 -15.60 -10.95
CA ARG A 102 10.87 -15.57 -10.98
C ARG A 102 11.42 -14.86 -9.75
N THR A 103 12.23 -15.59 -8.99
CA THR A 103 12.93 -15.08 -7.80
C THR A 103 14.13 -14.20 -8.19
N PRO A 104 14.70 -13.44 -7.24
CA PRO A 104 15.86 -12.58 -7.50
C PRO A 104 17.11 -13.32 -8.02
N ASP A 105 17.29 -14.58 -7.62
CA ASP A 105 18.39 -15.43 -8.11
C ASP A 105 18.12 -16.04 -9.51
N GLY A 106 16.95 -15.79 -10.09
CA GLY A 106 16.54 -16.28 -11.40
C GLY A 106 15.79 -17.61 -11.40
N THR A 107 15.61 -18.26 -10.23
CA THR A 107 14.78 -19.46 -10.11
C THR A 107 13.34 -19.16 -10.51
N GLN A 108 12.68 -20.10 -11.20
CA GLN A 108 11.32 -19.94 -11.70
C GLN A 108 10.39 -20.98 -11.10
N ARG A 109 9.15 -20.56 -10.84
CA ARG A 109 8.09 -21.43 -10.33
C ARG A 109 6.77 -21.06 -10.99
N LEU A 110 6.16 -22.04 -11.65
CA LEU A 110 4.80 -21.92 -12.17
C LEU A 110 3.76 -22.25 -11.09
N VAL A 111 2.74 -21.41 -11.00
CA VAL A 111 1.61 -21.57 -10.07
C VAL A 111 0.30 -21.46 -10.86
N PRO A 112 -0.62 -22.43 -10.74
CA PRO A 112 -1.93 -22.30 -11.36
C PRO A 112 -2.74 -21.18 -10.67
N LEU A 113 -3.47 -20.39 -11.46
CA LEU A 113 -4.37 -19.35 -10.98
C LEU A 113 -5.79 -19.67 -11.41
N PRO A 114 -6.54 -20.51 -10.66
CA PRO A 114 -7.92 -20.80 -10.98
C PRO A 114 -8.80 -19.56 -10.87
N GLU A 115 -9.85 -19.50 -11.69
CA GLU A 115 -10.93 -18.52 -11.53
C GLU A 115 -11.73 -18.84 -10.26
N ILE A 116 -12.00 -17.82 -9.43
CA ILE A 116 -12.81 -17.96 -8.23
C ILE A 116 -14.27 -18.16 -8.62
N THR A 117 -14.88 -19.22 -8.08
CA THR A 117 -16.30 -19.46 -8.27
C THR A 117 -17.14 -18.37 -7.57
N GLY A 118 -18.05 -17.74 -8.30
CA GLY A 118 -18.96 -16.71 -7.76
C GLY A 118 -18.43 -15.28 -7.82
N VAL A 119 -17.20 -15.05 -8.33
CA VAL A 119 -16.67 -13.71 -8.61
C VAL A 119 -16.15 -13.68 -10.05
N THR A 120 -16.84 -12.94 -10.91
CA THR A 120 -16.57 -12.88 -12.35
C THR A 120 -15.14 -12.41 -12.64
N ALA A 121 -14.35 -13.22 -13.34
CA ALA A 121 -13.02 -12.89 -13.89
C ALA A 121 -11.93 -12.57 -12.85
N TYR A 122 -12.06 -13.13 -11.65
CA TYR A 122 -11.05 -13.06 -10.61
C TYR A 122 -10.26 -14.36 -10.60
N TYR A 123 -8.96 -14.27 -10.87
CA TYR A 123 -8.05 -15.40 -10.83
C TYR A 123 -7.14 -15.23 -9.62
N GLU A 124 -7.04 -16.25 -8.76
CA GLU A 124 -6.29 -16.11 -7.51
C GLU A 124 -5.34 -17.26 -7.24
N GLY A 125 -4.31 -16.95 -6.45
CA GLY A 125 -3.39 -17.91 -5.91
C GLY A 125 -2.79 -17.44 -4.60
N THR A 126 -2.43 -18.39 -3.74
CA THR A 126 -1.70 -18.10 -2.51
C THR A 126 -0.25 -18.53 -2.67
N VAL A 127 0.67 -17.61 -2.41
CA VAL A 127 2.11 -17.81 -2.57
C VAL A 127 2.81 -17.49 -1.26
N THR A 128 3.74 -18.36 -0.87
CA THR A 128 4.73 -18.05 0.17
C THR A 128 6.04 -17.75 -0.53
N PHE A 129 6.56 -16.53 -0.32
CA PHE A 129 7.85 -16.13 -0.89
C PHE A 129 8.98 -16.58 0.04
N GLU A 130 9.93 -17.32 -0.51
CA GLU A 130 11.05 -17.91 0.25
C GLU A 130 12.36 -17.12 0.12
N GLN A 131 12.37 -16.09 -0.73
CA GLN A 131 13.52 -15.21 -0.93
C GLN A 131 13.12 -13.74 -0.71
N GLU A 132 14.08 -12.95 -0.23
CA GLU A 132 13.93 -11.49 -0.09
C GLU A 132 14.43 -10.80 -1.36
N GLY A 133 13.79 -9.70 -1.74
CA GLY A 133 14.13 -8.92 -2.94
C GLY A 133 12.98 -8.85 -3.95
N GLU A 134 13.29 -8.29 -5.11
CA GLU A 134 12.30 -8.09 -6.18
C GLU A 134 12.06 -9.38 -6.96
N HIS A 135 10.81 -9.84 -6.94
CA HIS A 135 10.32 -10.96 -7.72
C HIS A 135 9.64 -10.44 -8.98
N THR A 136 9.82 -11.16 -10.09
CA THR A 136 9.10 -10.89 -11.33
C THR A 136 7.94 -11.88 -11.44
N LEU A 137 6.73 -11.38 -11.64
CA LEU A 137 5.50 -12.16 -11.72
C LEU A 137 4.95 -12.06 -13.13
N THR A 138 5.06 -13.13 -13.92
CA THR A 138 4.50 -13.14 -15.29
C THR A 138 3.21 -13.94 -15.30
N TRP A 139 2.12 -13.24 -15.52
CA TRP A 139 0.81 -13.84 -15.71
C TRP A 139 0.69 -14.33 -17.15
N HIS A 140 0.24 -15.57 -17.33
CA HIS A 140 0.04 -16.23 -18.61
C HIS A 140 -1.39 -16.74 -18.74
N SER A 141 -1.98 -16.55 -19.91
CA SER A 141 -3.31 -17.08 -20.22
C SER A 141 -3.54 -17.22 -21.71
N THR A 142 -4.69 -17.78 -22.06
CA THR A 142 -5.13 -17.97 -23.45
C THR A 142 -6.59 -17.54 -23.60
N ALA A 143 -6.87 -16.64 -24.54
CA ALA A 143 -8.23 -16.25 -24.93
C ALA A 143 -8.49 -16.77 -26.35
N GLY A 144 -9.42 -17.71 -26.51
CA GLY A 144 -9.73 -18.28 -27.84
C GLY A 144 -8.51 -18.86 -28.57
N ASN A 145 -7.65 -19.58 -27.84
CA ASN A 145 -6.35 -20.11 -28.31
C ASN A 145 -5.26 -19.08 -28.64
N VAL A 146 -5.50 -17.78 -28.44
CA VAL A 146 -4.45 -16.76 -28.55
C VAL A 146 -3.79 -16.61 -27.19
N PRO A 147 -2.50 -16.95 -27.03
CA PRO A 147 -1.79 -16.76 -25.78
C PRO A 147 -1.51 -15.28 -25.56
N PHE A 148 -1.58 -14.86 -24.30
CA PHE A 148 -1.20 -13.52 -23.88
C PHE A 148 -0.61 -13.54 -22.48
N SER A 149 0.26 -12.57 -22.21
CA SER A 149 0.97 -12.51 -20.94
C SER A 149 1.33 -11.08 -20.57
N THR A 150 1.46 -10.84 -19.28
CA THR A 150 1.94 -9.55 -18.76
C THR A 150 2.80 -9.79 -17.53
N THR A 151 3.70 -8.86 -17.24
CA THR A 151 4.70 -9.00 -16.19
C THR A 151 4.57 -7.87 -15.18
N PHE A 152 4.61 -8.24 -13.90
CA PHE A 152 4.55 -7.36 -12.75
C PHE A 152 5.79 -7.54 -11.88
N ARG A 153 6.09 -6.55 -11.04
CA ARG A 153 7.21 -6.63 -10.08
C ARG A 153 6.69 -6.59 -8.66
N LYS A 154 7.27 -7.43 -7.81
CA LYS A 154 6.90 -7.50 -6.40
C LYS A 154 8.10 -7.63 -5.49
N THR A 155 8.34 -6.62 -4.68
CA THR A 155 9.39 -6.67 -3.65
C THR A 155 8.89 -7.41 -2.41
N VAL A 156 9.66 -8.39 -1.97
CA VAL A 156 9.45 -9.13 -0.71
C VAL A 156 10.52 -8.67 0.27
N SER A 157 10.17 -8.50 1.55
CA SER A 157 11.13 -8.15 2.60
C SER A 157 10.96 -9.02 3.85
N ARG A 158 12.02 -9.15 4.66
CA ARG A 158 11.93 -9.75 5.99
C ARG A 158 11.19 -8.86 7.00
N SER A 159 11.14 -7.56 6.74
CA SER A 159 10.49 -6.61 7.63
C SER A 159 9.10 -6.24 7.11
N PRO A 160 8.05 -6.29 7.96
CA PRO A 160 6.72 -5.82 7.60
C PRO A 160 6.66 -4.29 7.41
N LEU A 161 7.70 -3.56 7.83
CA LEU A 161 7.74 -2.09 7.73
C LEU A 161 8.37 -1.61 6.42
N THR A 162 8.96 -2.52 5.63
CA THR A 162 9.61 -2.16 4.37
C THR A 162 8.55 -1.77 3.35
N GLY A 163 8.59 -0.55 2.81
CA GLY A 163 7.57 -0.07 1.86
C GLY A 163 6.39 0.66 2.49
N ASP A 164 6.21 0.55 3.81
CA ASP A 164 5.18 1.26 4.58
C ASP A 164 5.63 2.62 5.13
N TRP A 165 6.75 3.16 4.63
CA TRP A 165 7.24 4.46 5.06
C TRP A 165 6.15 5.55 4.98
N PRO A 166 5.31 5.65 3.92
CA PRO A 166 4.30 6.71 3.84
C PRO A 166 3.30 6.63 4.98
N THR A 167 2.88 5.41 5.33
CA THR A 167 1.98 5.15 6.46
C THR A 167 2.65 5.53 7.78
N LEU A 168 3.91 5.13 7.98
CA LEU A 168 4.68 5.46 9.18
C LEU A 168 4.90 6.97 9.33
N LEU A 169 5.17 7.70 8.23
CA LEU A 169 5.24 9.16 8.26
C LEU A 169 3.88 9.80 8.54
N GLY A 170 2.79 9.25 8.01
CA GLY A 170 1.43 9.67 8.35
C GLY A 170 1.16 9.56 9.86
N TYR A 171 1.42 8.40 10.46
CA TYR A 171 1.26 8.19 11.91
C TYR A 171 2.15 9.10 12.73
N SER A 172 3.41 9.29 12.31
CA SER A 172 4.34 10.19 12.97
C SER A 172 3.85 11.64 12.94
N THR A 173 3.29 12.07 11.81
CA THR A 173 2.73 13.42 11.64
C THR A 173 1.52 13.64 12.54
N VAL A 174 0.60 12.68 12.60
CA VAL A 174 -0.59 12.74 13.49
C VAL A 174 -0.16 12.77 14.96
N ALA A 175 0.78 11.93 15.36
CA ALA A 175 1.32 11.91 16.72
C ALA A 175 1.97 13.26 17.09
N ALA A 176 2.76 13.84 16.18
CA ALA A 176 3.38 15.14 16.39
C ALA A 176 2.33 16.25 16.55
N ALA A 177 1.31 16.28 15.69
CA ALA A 177 0.22 17.24 15.79
C ALA A 177 -0.53 17.12 17.14
N PHE A 178 -0.84 15.90 17.56
CA PHE A 178 -1.47 15.63 18.84
C PHE A 178 -0.63 16.15 20.02
N LEU A 179 0.68 15.86 20.02
CA LEU A 179 1.59 16.33 21.07
C LEU A 179 1.66 17.86 21.13
N VAL A 180 1.75 18.54 19.98
CA VAL A 180 1.76 20.01 19.92
C VAL A 180 0.47 20.60 20.48
N THR A 181 -0.69 20.05 20.09
CA THR A 181 -1.99 20.48 20.61
C THR A 181 -2.10 20.26 22.11
N TRP A 182 -1.68 19.09 22.60
CA TRP A 182 -1.73 18.76 24.02
C TRP A 182 -0.84 19.67 24.86
N VAL A 183 0.41 19.89 24.43
CA VAL A 183 1.34 20.82 25.09
C VAL A 183 0.77 22.24 25.08
N GLY A 184 0.23 22.69 23.95
CA GLY A 184 -0.41 24.01 23.83
C GLY A 184 -1.59 24.17 24.79
N LEU A 185 -2.43 23.14 24.93
CA LEU A 185 -3.54 23.11 25.88
C LEU A 185 -3.05 23.22 27.32
N VAL A 186 -2.09 22.38 27.72
CA VAL A 186 -1.52 22.41 29.08
C VAL A 186 -0.93 23.78 29.41
N LEU A 187 -0.16 24.36 28.49
CA LEU A 187 0.43 25.69 28.67
C LEU A 187 -0.63 26.80 28.74
N SER A 188 -1.71 26.70 27.95
CA SER A 188 -2.84 27.63 27.98
C SER A 188 -3.58 27.58 29.33
N VAL A 189 -3.86 26.38 29.82
CA VAL A 189 -4.48 26.14 31.13
C VAL A 189 -3.59 26.68 32.25
N GLN A 190 -2.30 26.33 32.25
CA GLN A 190 -1.35 26.83 33.24
C GLN A 190 -1.29 28.36 33.27
N ARG A 191 -1.25 29.03 32.10
CA ARG A 191 -1.27 30.50 32.03
C ARG A 191 -2.55 31.07 32.63
N ARG A 192 -3.71 30.54 32.27
CA ARG A 192 -5.01 31.03 32.74
C ARG A 192 -5.13 30.96 34.27
N PHE A 193 -4.66 29.87 34.88
CA PHE A 193 -4.71 29.71 36.34
C PHE A 193 -3.58 30.43 37.08
N ALA A 194 -2.40 30.58 36.47
CA ALA A 194 -1.32 31.39 37.04
C ALA A 194 -1.67 32.90 37.11
N THR A 195 -2.49 33.40 36.19
CA THR A 195 -3.02 34.77 36.23
C THR A 195 -4.20 34.95 37.18
N ALA A 196 -4.92 33.88 37.53
CA ALA A 196 -6.06 33.95 38.45
C ALA A 196 -5.67 33.98 39.93
N TRP A 197 -4.40 33.71 40.25
CA TRP A 197 -3.85 33.65 41.60
C TRP A 197 -2.89 34.82 41.91
N ARG A 198 -2.91 35.86 41.07
CA ARG A 198 -2.31 37.18 41.33
C ARG A 198 -3.42 38.22 41.41
#